data_AF-A0A946ASS4-F1
#
_entry.id   AF-A0A946ASS4-F1
#
_cell.length_a   1.000
_cell.length_b   1.000
_cell.length_c   1.000
_cell.angle_alpha   90.00
_cell.angle_beta   90.00
_cell.angle_gamma   90.00
#
_symmetry.space_group_name_H-M   'P 1'
#
loop_
_entity.id
_entity.type
_entity.pdbx_description
1 polymer ?
#
loop_
_entity_poly.entity_id
_entity_poly.type
_entity_poly.pdbx_seq_one_letter_code
_entity_poly.pdbx_strand_id
1 'polypeptide(L)'
;MKHLISHIRMWSGEVLFREKQPATHFYLVLSGKIVVLDRSGRIIIRFYEADQMFGLPEVLAGADWKHTTIAYGKTEITSFPASVVFDRMENMPQNHQKFLDQMAQLSI
;
A
#
# COMPACT_ATOMS: atom_id res chain seq x y z
N MET A 1 6.91 9.86 16.54
CA MET A 1 8.15 10.41 15.90
C MET A 1 7.77 11.16 14.62
N LYS A 2 8.68 11.88 13.92
CA LYS A 2 8.35 12.42 12.59
C LYS A 2 8.46 11.29 11.56
N HIS A 3 7.33 10.82 11.04
CA HIS A 3 7.32 9.88 9.93
C HIS A 3 7.54 10.62 8.62
N LEU A 4 8.43 10.12 7.77
CA LEU A 4 8.67 10.71 6.47
C LEU A 4 7.60 10.22 5.48
N ILE A 5 6.55 11.00 5.33
CA ILE A 5 5.55 10.82 4.28
C ILE A 5 6.12 11.39 2.98
N SER A 6 6.07 10.61 1.91
CA SER A 6 6.68 10.99 0.63
C SER A 6 5.63 11.15 -0.46
N HIS A 7 5.76 12.18 -1.28
CA HIS A 7 4.98 12.34 -2.51
C HIS A 7 5.81 11.84 -3.68
N ILE A 8 5.27 10.88 -4.44
CA ILE A 8 5.98 10.21 -5.54
C ILE A 8 5.21 10.50 -6.83
N ARG A 9 5.93 10.98 -7.83
CA ARG A 9 5.45 11.10 -9.21
C ARG A 9 6.04 9.96 -10.02
N MET A 10 5.19 9.24 -10.73
CA MET A 10 5.56 8.07 -11.51
C MET A 10 5.10 8.22 -12.96
N TRP A 11 5.88 7.65 -13.86
CA TRP A 11 5.58 7.49 -15.27
C TRP A 11 5.10 6.07 -15.56
N SER A 12 4.47 5.91 -16.73
CA SER A 12 3.91 4.62 -17.13
C SER A 12 4.96 3.52 -17.12
N GLY A 13 4.65 2.41 -16.45
CA GLY A 13 5.53 1.25 -16.32
C GLY A 13 6.53 1.30 -15.17
N GLU A 14 6.67 2.44 -14.47
CA GLU A 14 7.53 2.49 -13.28
C GLU A 14 6.96 1.61 -12.16
N VAL A 15 7.85 0.85 -11.52
CA VAL A 15 7.52 -0.11 -10.47
C VAL A 15 7.44 0.61 -9.13
N LEU A 16 6.31 0.46 -8.44
CA LEU A 16 6.14 0.97 -7.09
C LEU A 16 6.72 -0.01 -6.06
N PHE A 17 6.39 -1.29 -6.21
CA PHE A 17 6.98 -2.37 -5.44
C PHE A 17 6.94 -3.68 -6.23
N ARG A 18 7.86 -4.58 -5.89
CA ARG A 18 7.99 -5.89 -6.54
C ARG A 18 7.41 -7.00 -5.67
N GLU A 19 7.01 -8.07 -6.33
CA GLU A 19 6.69 -9.34 -5.67
C GLU A 19 7.82 -9.73 -4.69
N LYS A 20 7.44 -10.28 -3.53
CA LYS A 20 8.34 -10.76 -2.47
C LYS A 20 9.16 -9.68 -1.76
N GLN A 21 8.90 -8.40 -2.03
CA GLN A 21 9.45 -7.33 -1.19
C GLN A 21 8.57 -7.15 0.05
N PRO A 22 9.15 -6.88 1.23
CA PRO A 22 8.39 -6.59 2.44
C PRO A 22 7.46 -5.38 2.28
N ALA A 23 6.22 -5.50 2.72
CA ALA A 23 5.24 -4.41 2.74
C ALA A 23 5.55 -3.44 3.89
N THR A 24 6.47 -2.50 3.65
CA THR A 24 6.90 -1.49 4.63
C THR A 24 6.16 -0.17 4.52
N HIS A 25 5.34 0.00 3.48
CA HIS A 25 4.63 1.23 3.17
C HIS A 25 3.24 0.91 2.60
N PHE A 26 2.28 1.80 2.87
CA PHE A 26 0.98 1.82 2.22
C PHE A 26 0.82 3.14 1.47
N TYR A 27 -0.16 3.21 0.57
CA TYR A 27 -0.19 4.26 -0.44
C TYR A 27 -1.60 4.82 -0.64
N LEU A 28 -1.67 6.12 -0.98
CA LEU A 28 -2.87 6.80 -1.46
C LEU A 28 -2.59 7.30 -2.88
N VAL A 29 -3.47 7.00 -3.82
CA VAL A 29 -3.39 7.57 -5.17
C VAL A 29 -3.96 8.98 -5.16
N LEU A 30 -3.17 9.97 -5.55
CA LEU A 30 -3.61 11.36 -5.67
C LEU A 30 -4.19 11.65 -7.06
N SER A 31 -3.57 11.08 -8.09
CA SER A 31 -4.06 11.16 -9.48
C SER A 31 -3.45 10.05 -10.33
N GLY A 32 -4.09 9.73 -11.46
CA GLY A 32 -3.64 8.66 -12.35
C GLY A 32 -4.11 7.28 -11.90
N LYS A 33 -3.34 6.24 -12.24
CA LYS A 33 -3.70 4.84 -11.98
C LYS A 33 -2.50 4.02 -11.57
N ILE A 34 -2.68 3.19 -10.54
CA ILE A 34 -1.76 2.13 -10.13
C ILE A 34 -2.38 0.79 -10.52
N VAL A 35 -1.59 -0.13 -11.06
CA VAL A 35 -2.06 -1.47 -11.44
C VAL A 35 -1.20 -2.55 -10.83
N VAL A 36 -1.84 -3.59 -10.34
CA VAL A 36 -1.21 -4.80 -9.82
C VAL A 36 -1.22 -5.84 -10.93
N LEU A 37 -0.04 -6.39 -11.21
CA LEU A 37 0.15 -7.38 -12.26
C LEU A 37 0.12 -8.80 -11.69
N ASP A 38 -0.34 -9.76 -12.48
CA ASP A 38 -0.16 -11.17 -12.19
C ASP A 38 1.34 -11.56 -12.17
N ARG A 39 1.64 -12.80 -11.77
CA ARG A 39 3.04 -13.29 -11.71
C ARG A 39 3.74 -13.31 -13.07
N SER A 40 2.99 -13.36 -14.18
CA SER A 40 3.58 -13.25 -15.52
C SER A 40 3.95 -11.81 -15.89
N GLY A 41 3.45 -10.81 -15.16
CA GLY A 41 3.64 -9.39 -15.43
C GLY A 41 2.83 -8.88 -16.62
N ARG A 42 1.85 -9.65 -17.12
CA ARG A 42 1.13 -9.35 -18.37
C ARG A 42 -0.33 -8.97 -18.14
N ILE A 43 -0.93 -9.49 -17.08
CA ILE A 43 -2.35 -9.32 -16.81
C ILE A 43 -2.51 -8.38 -15.61
N ILE A 44 -3.33 -7.35 -15.79
CA ILE A 44 -3.75 -6.48 -14.70
C ILE A 44 -4.82 -7.23 -13.90
N ILE A 45 -4.52 -7.56 -12.64
CA ILE A 45 -5.42 -8.31 -11.75
C ILE A 45 -6.13 -7.41 -10.74
N ARG A 46 -5.63 -6.18 -10.55
CA ARG A 46 -6.24 -5.14 -9.73
C ARG A 46 -5.75 -3.77 -10.17
N PHE A 47 -6.54 -2.74 -9.92
CA PHE A 47 -6.11 -1.37 -10.11
C PHE A 47 -6.62 -0.47 -8.99
N TYR A 48 -5.95 0.67 -8.82
CA TYR A 48 -6.32 1.73 -7.88
C TYR A 48 -6.27 3.08 -8.60
N GLU A 49 -7.28 3.91 -8.36
CA GLU A 49 -7.47 5.24 -8.94
C GLU A 49 -7.43 6.31 -7.84
N ALA A 50 -7.56 7.58 -8.22
CA ALA A 50 -7.54 8.71 -7.30
C ALA A 50 -8.43 8.49 -6.07
N ASP A 51 -7.95 8.97 -4.93
CA ASP A 51 -8.56 8.88 -3.60
C ASP A 51 -8.62 7.46 -3.01
N GLN A 52 -8.12 6.44 -3.72
CA GLN A 52 -8.06 5.07 -3.21
C GLN A 52 -6.75 4.79 -2.48
N MET A 53 -6.89 4.12 -1.33
CA MET A 53 -5.77 3.66 -0.51
C MET A 53 -5.54 2.16 -0.69
N PHE A 54 -4.28 1.73 -0.67
CA PHE A 54 -3.91 0.33 -0.80
C PHE A 54 -2.64 -0.02 -0.04
N GLY A 55 -2.45 -1.31 0.22
CA GLY A 55 -1.27 -1.84 0.91
C GLY A 55 -1.34 -1.87 2.43
N LEU A 56 -2.38 -1.27 3.03
CA LEU A 56 -2.55 -1.23 4.47
C LEU A 56 -2.70 -2.63 5.09
N PRO A 57 -3.50 -3.56 4.54
CA PRO A 57 -3.61 -4.88 5.14
C PRO A 57 -2.30 -5.68 5.10
N GLU A 58 -1.55 -5.60 4.00
CA GLU A 58 -0.25 -6.24 3.87
C GLU A 58 0.77 -5.69 4.88
N VAL A 59 0.76 -4.36 5.08
CA VAL A 59 1.54 -3.68 6.11
C VAL A 59 1.16 -4.17 7.52
N LEU A 60 -0.14 -4.23 7.83
CA LEU A 60 -0.63 -4.67 9.14
C LEU A 60 -0.29 -6.15 9.42
N ALA A 61 -0.31 -6.99 8.39
CA ALA A 61 0.05 -8.40 8.49
C ALA A 61 1.57 -8.66 8.52
N GLY A 62 2.41 -7.63 8.29
CA GLY A 62 3.86 -7.79 8.14
C GLY A 62 4.23 -8.70 6.96
N ALA A 63 3.42 -8.69 5.91
CA ALA A 63 3.54 -9.60 4.77
C ALA A 63 4.51 -9.07 3.70
N ASP A 64 4.86 -9.95 2.76
CA ASP A 64 5.49 -9.55 1.50
C ASP A 64 4.42 -9.25 0.44
N TRP A 65 4.75 -8.36 -0.50
CA TRP A 65 3.89 -8.10 -1.66
C TRP A 65 3.72 -9.37 -2.50
N LYS A 66 2.47 -9.82 -2.67
CA LYS A 66 2.12 -11.01 -3.46
C LYS A 66 2.33 -10.81 -4.97
N HIS A 67 2.41 -9.56 -5.43
CA HIS A 67 2.42 -9.18 -6.84
C HIS A 67 3.23 -7.90 -7.08
N THR A 68 3.71 -7.72 -8.32
CA THR A 68 4.39 -6.49 -8.73
C THR A 68 3.35 -5.43 -9.09
N THR A 69 3.59 -4.20 -8.65
CA THR A 69 2.68 -3.06 -8.86
C THR A 69 3.39 -1.96 -9.62
N ILE A 70 2.73 -1.40 -10.62
CA ILE A 70 3.28 -0.36 -11.51
C ILE A 70 2.33 0.83 -11.65
N ALA A 71 2.87 1.98 -12.09
CA ALA A 71 2.06 3.08 -12.58
C ALA A 71 1.54 2.79 -14.00
N TYR A 72 0.27 3.12 -14.25
CA TYR A 72 -0.37 3.04 -15.56
C TYR A 72 -0.68 4.45 -16.05
N GLY A 73 0.18 4.98 -16.92
CA GLY A 73 0.19 6.41 -17.25
C GLY A 73 0.93 7.27 -16.22
N LYS A 74 0.75 8.59 -16.30
CA LYS A 74 1.28 9.54 -15.30
C LYS A 74 0.47 9.44 -14.02
N THR A 75 1.13 9.12 -12.91
CA THR A 75 0.47 8.84 -11.63
C THR A 75 1.19 9.57 -10.50
N GLU A 76 0.42 10.16 -9.59
CA GLU A 76 0.93 10.77 -8.37
C GLU A 76 0.36 10.02 -7.17
N ILE A 77 1.23 9.67 -6.21
CA ILE A 77 0.84 8.94 -5.00
C ILE A 77 1.48 9.58 -3.77
N THR A 78 0.84 9.38 -2.62
CA THR A 78 1.47 9.56 -1.31
C THR A 78 1.86 8.20 -0.76
N SER A 79 3.11 8.07 -0.32
CA SER A 79 3.65 6.90 0.38
C SER A 79 3.74 7.18 1.87
N PHE A 80 3.18 6.27 2.66
CA PHE A 80 3.16 6.32 4.11
C PHE A 80 3.95 5.15 4.67
N PRO A 81 4.95 5.37 5.54
CA PRO A 81 5.65 4.27 6.18
C PRO A 81 4.72 3.57 7.17
N ALA A 82 4.88 2.25 7.31
CA ALA A 82 4.10 1.41 8.21
C ALA A 82 4.05 1.95 9.65
N SER A 83 5.15 2.55 10.10
CA SER A 83 5.26 3.17 11.43
C SER A 83 4.20 4.22 11.70
N VAL A 84 3.66 4.92 10.68
CA VAL A 84 2.55 5.88 10.88
C VAL A 84 1.33 5.18 11.47
N VAL A 85 1.00 3.99 10.97
CA VAL A 85 -0.19 3.26 11.42
C VAL A 85 0.05 2.67 12.79
N PHE A 86 1.21 2.05 13.02
CA PHE A 86 1.54 1.48 14.33
C PHE A 86 1.61 2.54 15.43
N ASP A 87 2.28 3.68 15.21
CA ASP A 87 2.28 4.80 16.17
C ASP A 87 0.84 5.29 16.44
N ARG A 88 -0.02 5.35 15.41
CA ARG A 88 -1.43 5.73 15.61
C ARG A 88 -2.20 4.69 16.41
N MET A 89 -1.98 3.40 16.18
CA MET A 89 -2.63 2.29 16.88
C MET A 89 -2.25 2.21 18.36
N GLU A 90 -0.97 2.42 18.68
CA GLU A 90 -0.50 2.44 20.08
C GLU A 90 -1.16 3.56 20.88
N ASN A 91 -1.53 4.65 20.22
CA ASN A 91 -2.21 5.79 20.82
C ASN A 91 -3.75 5.71 20.73
N MET A 92 -4.32 4.61 20.22
CA MET A 92 -5.78 4.42 20.15
C MET A 92 -6.33 3.76 21.43
N PRO A 93 -7.55 4.10 21.87
CA PRO A 93 -8.23 3.42 22.96
C PRO A 93 -8.37 1.91 22.69
N GLN A 94 -8.13 1.06 23.69
CA GLN A 94 -8.04 -0.41 23.58
C GLN A 94 -9.16 -1.11 22.79
N ASN A 95 -10.38 -0.55 22.75
CA ASN A 95 -11.49 -1.11 21.98
C ASN A 95 -11.26 -1.09 20.45
N HIS A 96 -10.35 -0.26 19.94
CA HIS A 96 -10.06 -0.16 18.50
C HIS A 96 -8.95 -1.11 18.03
N GLN A 97 -8.11 -1.64 18.93
CA GLN A 97 -7.02 -2.56 18.57
C GLN A 97 -7.56 -3.91 18.06
N LYS A 98 -8.57 -4.47 18.73
CA LYS A 98 -9.21 -5.73 18.31
C LYS A 98 -9.80 -5.69 16.90
N PHE A 99 -10.33 -4.54 16.47
CA PHE A 99 -10.86 -4.37 15.12
C PHE A 99 -9.75 -4.44 14.06
N LEU A 100 -8.58 -3.87 14.35
CA LEU A 100 -7.45 -3.85 13.42
C LEU A 100 -6.79 -5.23 13.28
N ASP A 101 -6.69 -5.99 14.38
CA ASP A 101 -6.22 -7.38 14.33
C ASP A 101 -7.12 -8.24 13.43
N GLN A 102 -8.44 -8.03 13.50
CA GLN A 102 -9.41 -8.73 12.64
C GLN A 102 -9.24 -8.33 11.16
N MET A 103 -9.04 -7.03 10.88
CA MET A 103 -8.81 -6.54 9.51
C MET A 103 -7.53 -7.11 8.89
N ALA A 104 -6.47 -7.27 9.69
CA ALA A 104 -5.21 -7.89 9.26
C ALA A 104 -5.41 -9.37 8.88
N GLN A 105 -6.19 -10.12 9.66
CA GLN A 105 -6.47 -11.55 9.41
C GLN A 105 -7.39 -11.80 8.20
N LEU A 106 -8.32 -10.88 7.92
CA LEU A 106 -9.27 -11.01 6.81
C LEU A 106 -8.68 -10.73 5.42
N SER A 107 -7.44 -10.24 5.36
CA SER A 107 -6.83 -9.74 4.12
C SER A 107 -5.76 -10.67 3.54
N ILE A 108 -5.53 -11.83 4.16
CA ILE A 108 -4.56 -12.85 3.74
C ILE A 108 -5.22 -13.88 2.83
#